data_AF-A0AAW6N922-F1
#
_entry.id   AF-A0AAW6N922-F1
#
_cell.length_a   1.000
_cell.length_b   1.000
_cell.length_c   1.000
_cell.angle_alpha   90.00
_cell.angle_beta   90.00
_cell.angle_gamma   90.00
#
_symmetry.space_group_name_H-M   'P 1'
#
loop_
_entity.id
_entity.type
_entity.pdbx_description
1 polymer ?
#
loop_
_entity_poly.entity_id
_entity_poly.type
_entity_poly.pdbx_seq_one_letter_code
_entity_poly.pdbx_strand_id
1 'polypeptide(L)'
;MSRDIYGGALRWENATGLMSAKQNSPLAPQGAFVPDTMHDCDQVAVVYNKGETPPEITIKQVSGSVHTVLADGVAVAVIARAAGPAVCAEDVLLVERSI
;
A
#
# COMPACT_ATOMS: atom_id res chain seq x y z
N MET A 1 14.66 37.96 6.30
CA MET A 1 14.08 36.96 7.22
C MET A 1 13.89 35.67 6.44
N SER A 2 14.79 34.71 6.64
CA SER A 2 14.76 33.38 6.02
C SER A 2 13.66 32.54 6.70
N ARG A 3 12.86 31.81 5.93
CA ARG A 3 12.02 30.71 6.44
C ARG A 3 12.31 29.49 5.59
N ASP A 4 13.33 28.78 6.01
CA ASP A 4 13.64 27.42 5.59
C ASP A 4 12.52 26.48 6.07
N ILE A 5 11.59 26.14 5.18
CA ILE A 5 10.73 24.96 5.35
C ILE A 5 11.34 23.86 4.48
N TYR A 6 12.28 23.14 5.06
CA TYR A 6 12.74 21.84 4.57
C TYR A 6 11.61 20.81 4.75
N GLY A 7 10.58 20.89 3.92
CA GLY A 7 9.76 19.73 3.59
C GLY A 7 10.57 18.93 2.58
N GLY A 8 11.37 17.96 3.05
CA GLY A 8 12.15 17.10 2.17
C GLY A 8 11.23 16.52 1.09
N ALA A 9 11.35 17.03 -0.13
CA ALA A 9 10.59 16.55 -1.27
C ALA A 9 11.05 15.11 -1.52
N LEU A 10 10.31 14.16 -0.96
CA LEU A 10 10.52 12.74 -1.19
C LEU A 10 10.43 12.55 -2.71
N ARG A 11 11.57 12.31 -3.36
CA ARG A 11 11.68 12.17 -4.82
C ARG A 11 11.19 10.80 -5.26
N TRP A 12 9.87 10.62 -5.18
CA TRP A 12 9.18 9.41 -5.57
C TRP A 12 9.35 9.08 -7.06
N GLU A 13 9.67 10.07 -7.89
CA GLU A 13 10.11 9.89 -9.29
C GLU A 13 11.33 8.96 -9.43
N ASN A 14 12.13 8.81 -8.37
CA ASN A 14 13.29 7.92 -8.31
C ASN A 14 13.02 6.69 -7.44
N ALA A 15 11.78 6.45 -6.99
CA ALA A 15 11.43 5.29 -6.19
C ALA A 15 11.63 4.03 -7.04
N THR A 16 12.73 3.33 -6.80
CA THR A 16 12.99 2.04 -7.40
C THR A 16 12.24 1.00 -6.57
N GLY A 17 11.47 0.12 -7.20
CA GLY A 17 10.65 -0.88 -6.52
C GLY A 17 11.49 -1.69 -5.53
N LEU A 18 11.24 -1.50 -4.24
CA LEU A 18 11.98 -2.16 -3.17
C LEU A 18 11.34 -3.52 -2.90
N MET A 19 11.32 -4.38 -3.93
CA MET A 19 11.11 -5.80 -3.72
C MET A 19 12.36 -6.32 -2.99
N SER A 20 12.34 -6.24 -1.65
CA SER A 20 13.39 -6.86 -0.86
C SER A 20 13.36 -8.35 -1.16
N ALA A 21 14.47 -8.92 -1.66
CA ALA A 21 14.62 -10.36 -1.85
C ALA A 21 14.33 -11.17 -0.56
N LYS A 22 14.26 -10.50 0.60
CA LYS A 22 13.92 -11.06 1.91
C LYS A 22 12.41 -11.20 2.19
N GLN A 23 11.53 -10.58 1.40
CA GLN A 23 10.07 -10.76 1.52
C GLN A 23 9.54 -12.01 0.80
N ASN A 24 10.44 -12.85 0.29
CA ASN A 24 10.11 -14.13 -0.35
C ASN A 24 9.69 -15.22 0.65
N SER A 25 9.16 -14.85 1.82
CA SER A 25 8.43 -15.80 2.65
C SER A 25 7.08 -16.05 1.97
N PRO A 26 6.78 -17.27 1.49
CA PRO A 26 5.48 -17.57 0.89
C PRO A 26 4.30 -17.44 1.87
N LEU A 27 4.58 -17.13 3.14
CA LEU A 27 3.61 -16.99 4.22
C LEU A 27 3.24 -15.53 4.55
N ALA A 28 3.95 -14.54 4.00
CA ALA A 28 3.63 -13.14 4.28
C ALA A 28 2.53 -12.64 3.33
N PRO A 29 1.58 -11.80 3.81
CA PRO A 29 0.62 -11.13 2.95
C PRO A 29 1.32 -10.28 1.88
N GLN A 30 0.80 -10.31 0.65
CA GLN A 30 1.38 -9.60 -0.49
C GLN A 30 0.41 -8.56 -1.02
N GLY A 31 0.88 -7.34 -1.25
CA GLY A 31 0.09 -6.28 -1.88
C GLY A 31 0.20 -6.34 -3.41
N ALA A 32 -0.91 -6.17 -4.10
CA ALA A 32 -1.00 -6.01 -5.55
C ALA A 32 -1.84 -4.79 -5.89
N PHE A 33 -1.43 -4.05 -6.92
CA PHE A 33 -2.20 -2.93 -7.43
C PHE A 33 -3.23 -3.43 -8.45
N VAL A 34 -4.49 -3.03 -8.27
CA VAL A 34 -5.61 -3.42 -9.13
C VAL A 34 -6.17 -2.15 -9.77
N PRO A 35 -5.91 -1.90 -11.07
CA PRO A 35 -6.49 -0.75 -11.75
C PRO A 35 -8.00 -0.97 -11.93
N ASP A 36 -8.81 -0.05 -11.39
CA ASP A 36 -10.24 0.02 -11.67
C ASP A 36 -10.52 1.20 -12.62
N THR A 37 -10.48 0.91 -13.91
CA THR A 37 -10.70 1.91 -14.97
C THR A 37 -12.16 2.37 -15.07
N MET A 38 -13.10 1.71 -14.37
CA MET A 38 -14.51 2.08 -14.40
C MET A 38 -14.87 3.14 -13.36
N HIS A 39 -14.21 3.12 -12.20
CA HIS A 39 -14.52 4.03 -11.10
C HIS A 39 -13.44 5.09 -10.83
N ASP A 40 -12.38 5.15 -11.65
CA ASP A 40 -11.21 6.03 -11.45
C ASP A 40 -10.63 5.91 -10.03
N CYS A 41 -10.79 4.73 -9.44
CA CYS A 41 -10.44 4.41 -8.06
C CYS A 41 -9.52 3.20 -8.08
N ASP A 42 -8.22 3.45 -8.19
CA ASP A 42 -7.23 2.39 -8.06
C ASP A 42 -7.35 1.69 -6.70
N GLN A 43 -7.43 0.37 -6.73
CA GLN A 43 -7.59 -0.49 -5.55
C GLN A 43 -6.28 -1.20 -5.23
N VAL A 44 -6.14 -1.62 -3.97
CA VAL A 44 -5.05 -2.50 -3.55
C VAL A 44 -5.67 -3.84 -3.16
N ALA A 45 -5.16 -4.91 -3.74
CA ALA A 45 -5.45 -6.26 -3.30
C ALA A 45 -4.37 -6.73 -2.31
N VAL A 46 -4.79 -7.34 -1.20
CA VAL A 46 -3.91 -8.05 -0.28
C VAL A 46 -4.19 -9.54 -0.40
N VAL A 47 -3.18 -10.27 -0.83
CA VAL A 47 -3.24 -11.71 -1.04
C VAL A 47 -2.75 -12.43 0.21
N TYR A 48 -3.54 -13.38 0.70
CA TYR A 48 -3.23 -14.22 1.86
C TYR A 48 -3.49 -15.70 1.54
N ASN A 49 -2.88 -16.62 2.29
CA ASN A 49 -3.01 -18.05 1.98
C ASN A 49 -4.34 -18.61 2.48
N LYS A 50 -4.88 -19.55 1.71
CA LYS A 50 -6.08 -20.28 2.08
C LYS A 50 -5.93 -21.02 3.40
N GLY A 51 -6.91 -20.86 4.27
CA GLY A 51 -6.93 -21.46 5.61
C GLY A 51 -6.19 -20.65 6.68
N GLU A 52 -5.53 -19.55 6.32
CA GLU A 52 -5.08 -18.55 7.30
C GLU A 52 -6.23 -17.60 7.66
N THR A 53 -6.15 -16.99 8.84
CA THR A 53 -7.07 -15.90 9.20
C THR A 53 -6.80 -14.72 8.26
N PRO A 54 -7.84 -14.11 7.64
CA PRO A 54 -7.65 -12.92 6.83
C PRO A 54 -6.95 -11.81 7.64
N PRO A 55 -5.95 -11.12 7.05
CA PRO A 55 -5.17 -10.14 7.79
C PRO A 55 -5.99 -8.90 8.14
N GLU A 56 -5.68 -8.28 9.27
CA GLU A 56 -6.21 -6.97 9.62
C GLU A 56 -5.57 -5.89 8.75
N ILE A 57 -6.40 -5.13 8.02
CA ILE A 57 -5.95 -4.04 7.18
C ILE A 57 -5.96 -2.73 7.94
N THR A 58 -4.82 -2.07 8.00
CA THR A 58 -4.69 -0.70 8.53
C THR A 58 -4.11 0.21 7.47
N ILE A 59 -4.64 1.43 7.35
CA ILE A 59 -4.06 2.47 6.52
C ILE A 59 -3.34 3.48 7.40
N LYS A 60 -2.06 3.73 7.12
CA LYS A 60 -1.26 4.74 7.81
C LYS A 60 -0.86 5.85 6.84
N GLN A 61 -1.24 7.08 7.16
CA GLN A 61 -0.73 8.25 6.43
C GLN A 61 0.73 8.50 6.82
N VAL A 62 1.62 8.53 5.82
CA VAL A 62 3.06 8.74 6.03
C VAL A 62 3.45 10.19 5.73
N SER A 63 2.87 10.79 4.69
CA SER A 63 3.11 12.20 4.34
C SER A 63 2.03 12.70 3.38
N GLY A 64 1.32 13.77 3.72
CA GLY A 64 0.33 14.39 2.82
C GLY A 64 -0.62 13.35 2.23
N SER A 65 -0.59 13.17 0.92
CA SER A 65 -1.42 12.20 0.19
C SER A 65 -0.82 10.80 0.03
N VAL A 66 0.27 10.51 0.76
CA VAL A 66 0.96 9.21 0.77
C VAL A 66 0.47 8.37 1.93
N HIS A 67 -0.09 7.22 1.60
CA HIS A 67 -0.65 6.25 2.52
C HIS A 67 0.10 4.92 2.40
N THR A 68 0.27 4.21 3.50
CA THR A 68 0.79 2.85 3.54
C THR A 68 -0.33 1.91 3.94
N VAL A 69 -0.52 0.86 3.16
CA VAL A 69 -1.39 -0.26 3.49
C VAL A 69 -0.57 -1.24 4.32
N LEU A 70 -1.06 -1.55 5.52
CA LEU A 70 -0.49 -2.55 6.40
C LEU A 70 -1.44 -3.74 6.50
N ALA A 71 -0.89 -4.95 6.41
CA ALA A 71 -1.56 -6.20 6.73
C ALA A 71 -0.92 -6.76 8.00
N ASP A 72 -1.68 -6.85 9.09
CA ASP A 72 -1.17 -7.26 10.42
C ASP A 72 0.06 -6.44 10.87
N GLY A 73 0.08 -5.15 10.55
CA GLY A 73 1.20 -4.25 10.85
C GLY A 73 2.41 -4.38 9.91
N VAL A 74 2.37 -5.26 8.90
CA VAL A 74 3.39 -5.37 7.85
C VAL A 74 3.02 -4.49 6.66
N ALA A 75 3.91 -3.59 6.25
CA ALA A 75 3.68 -2.76 5.07
C ALA A 75 3.68 -3.60 3.79
N VAL A 76 2.55 -3.60 3.07
CA VAL A 76 2.33 -4.39 1.85
C VAL A 76 2.17 -3.54 0.59
N ALA A 77 1.76 -2.27 0.74
CA ALA A 77 1.70 -1.33 -0.37
C ALA A 77 1.90 0.12 0.12
N VAL A 78 2.47 0.97 -0.74
CA VAL A 78 2.53 2.42 -0.54
C VAL A 78 1.81 3.09 -1.71
N ILE A 79 0.84 3.94 -1.39
CA ILE A 79 -0.02 4.63 -2.35
C ILE A 79 0.26 6.13 -2.22
N ALA A 80 0.86 6.72 -3.25
CA ALA A 80 1.00 8.16 -3.37
C ALA A 80 -0.07 8.67 -4.34
N ARG A 81 -1.17 9.20 -3.81
CA ARG A 81 -2.30 9.65 -4.64
C ARG A 81 -2.22 11.17 -4.84
N ALA A 82 -2.15 11.64 -6.08
CA ALA A 82 -2.04 13.09 -6.36
C ALA A 82 -3.38 13.83 -6.23
N ALA A 83 -4.50 13.13 -6.43
CA ALA A 83 -5.88 13.65 -6.34
C ALA A 83 -6.85 12.52 -5.93
N GLY A 84 -8.07 12.87 -5.48
CA GLY A 84 -9.08 11.91 -5.02
C GLY A 84 -9.12 11.70 -3.50
N PRO A 85 -10.08 10.91 -2.98
CA PRO A 85 -10.22 10.66 -1.55
C PRO A 85 -9.02 9.91 -0.97
N ALA A 86 -8.82 9.99 0.35
CA ALA A 86 -7.86 9.14 1.03
C ALA A 86 -8.29 7.67 0.92
N VAL A 87 -7.32 6.76 0.81
CA VAL A 87 -7.57 5.32 0.80
C VAL A 87 -8.01 4.91 2.20
N CYS A 88 -9.11 4.17 2.32
CA CYS A 88 -9.54 3.53 3.56
C CYS A 88 -9.36 2.01 3.48
N ALA A 89 -9.39 1.34 4.64
CA ALA A 89 -9.17 -0.11 4.70
C ALA A 89 -10.24 -0.92 3.94
N GLU A 90 -11.44 -0.35 3.81
CA GLU A 90 -12.57 -0.92 3.04
C GLU A 90 -12.34 -0.90 1.51
N ASP A 91 -11.41 -0.07 1.01
CA ASP A 91 -11.00 -0.07 -0.40
C ASP A 91 -10.02 -1.20 -0.73
N VAL A 92 -9.58 -1.98 0.28
CA VAL A 92 -8.59 -3.04 0.11
C VAL A 92 -9.29 -4.37 -0.11
N LEU A 93 -9.00 -4.99 -1.26
CA LEU A 93 -9.55 -6.30 -1.62
C LEU A 93 -8.74 -7.41 -0.95
N LEU A 94 -9.37 -8.22 -0.11
CA LEU A 94 -8.75 -9.42 0.44
C LEU A 94 -8.91 -10.58 -0.54
N VAL A 95 -7.79 -11.13 -1.00
CA VAL A 95 -7.76 -12.22 -1.98
C VAL A 95 -7.13 -13.46 -1.35
N GLU A 96 -7.94 -14.50 -1.17
CA GLU A 96 -7.45 -15.79 -0.73
C GLU A 96 -6.77 -16.52 -1.91
N ARG A 97 -5.55 -17.03 -1.73
CA ARG A 97 -4.87 -17.89 -2.72
C ARG A 97 -4.76 -19.34 -2.26
N SER A 98 -4.94 -20.26 -3.19
CA SER A 98 -4.52 -21.66 -3.03
C SER A 98 -3.16 -21.85 -3.68
N ILE A 99 -2.20 -22.39 -2.94
CA ILE A 99 -0.89 -22.82 -3.47
C ILE A 99 -1.02 -24.23 -4.05
#